data_AF-A0A355QE35-F1
#
_entry.id   AF-A0A355QE35-F1
#
_cell.length_a   1.000
_cell.length_b   1.000
_cell.length_c   1.000
_cell.angle_alpha   90.00
_cell.angle_beta   90.00
_cell.angle_gamma   90.00
#
_symmetry.space_group_name_H-M   'P 1'
#
loop_
_entity.id
_entity.type
_entity.pdbx_description
1 polymer ?
#
loop_
_entity_poly.entity_id
_entity_poly.type
_entity_poly.pdbx_seq_one_letter_code
_entity_poly.pdbx_strand_id
1 'polypeptide(L)'
;MGCRLRRLRRPRLLDQRPRPELDHRTPVPALRPDPGPPGPGRKEQPVSWAAHEFENYFIQKHAGVKISFLGLAIGTLSPDLFTKSFVYRSDDPAMFHRGWPGVGFSHSLIFGVAFALLVLWATRSRSWSLGILIGQWAHVFTDVADTAGVMPFFPFSTEPVTISMWRHAASEGPYGDAAAYYSSLGGIWDLFWLVVLILVARRTLTADYFRTTIVPADPRAWAWLHRRTRLGERGLLTLYRGLCFYGAGRMVSWFLYARFGARTPFQPLWNGPSYLTSYNDLSDAGALEVVWRTTLGGILFAGFLWMLWRLIGARLWQRGVDPPLVERNRTFF
;
A
#
# COMPACT_ATOMS: atom_id res chain seq x y z
N MET A 1 37.77 29.28 -89.70
CA MET A 1 36.43 29.86 -89.45
C MET A 1 35.97 29.34 -88.09
N GLY A 2 35.90 30.06 -86.98
CA GLY A 2 35.85 31.49 -86.75
C GLY A 2 34.48 31.88 -86.19
N CYS A 3 34.23 31.73 -84.88
CA CYS A 3 33.46 32.71 -84.10
C CYS A 3 33.61 32.53 -82.57
N ARG A 4 34.51 33.38 -82.03
CA ARG A 4 34.46 34.21 -80.80
C ARG A 4 33.12 34.29 -80.04
N LEU A 5 33.00 34.65 -78.75
CA LEU A 5 33.87 34.95 -77.58
C LEU A 5 32.92 35.34 -76.43
N ARG A 6 33.32 35.07 -75.16
CA ARG A 6 33.30 35.95 -73.95
C ARG A 6 32.95 35.14 -72.69
N ARG A 7 33.90 34.95 -71.76
CA ARG A 7 34.19 35.77 -70.53
C ARG A 7 32.97 35.88 -69.60
N LEU A 8 33.01 35.74 -68.29
CA LEU A 8 34.01 35.58 -67.21
C LEU A 8 33.20 35.59 -65.89
N ARG A 9 33.61 34.81 -64.88
CA ARG A 9 33.69 35.11 -63.41
C ARG A 9 33.18 33.98 -62.50
N ARG A 10 34.11 33.44 -61.69
CA ARG A 10 33.87 32.79 -60.38
C ARG A 10 33.56 33.87 -59.29
N PRO A 11 33.38 33.52 -58.00
CA PRO A 11 32.24 32.84 -57.38
C PRO A 11 31.63 33.74 -56.26
N ARG A 12 30.44 33.43 -55.76
CA ARG A 12 29.99 34.00 -54.47
C ARG A 12 29.15 32.98 -53.70
N LEU A 13 29.72 32.51 -52.60
CA LEU A 13 29.00 31.94 -51.46
C LEU A 13 27.90 32.91 -51.05
N LEU A 14 26.67 32.42 -50.95
CA LEU A 14 25.61 33.01 -50.14
C LEU A 14 24.83 31.87 -49.47
N ASP A 15 25.19 31.65 -48.21
CA ASP A 15 24.27 31.64 -47.07
C ASP A 15 22.98 30.82 -47.25
N GLN A 16 23.10 29.50 -47.15
CA GLN A 16 21.96 28.64 -46.82
C GLN A 16 21.63 28.83 -45.34
N ARG A 17 20.69 29.74 -45.05
CA ARG A 17 20.01 29.75 -43.75
C ARG A 17 19.06 28.56 -43.69
N PRO A 18 19.20 27.64 -42.72
CA PRO A 18 18.18 26.61 -42.50
C PRO A 18 16.90 27.26 -41.97
N ARG A 19 15.77 26.81 -42.52
CA ARG A 19 14.43 27.07 -41.97
C ARG A 19 14.36 26.46 -40.55
N PRO A 20 13.70 27.10 -39.57
CA PRO A 20 13.43 26.47 -38.30
C PRO A 20 12.39 25.36 -38.53
N GLU A 21 12.87 24.12 -38.54
CA GLU A 21 12.06 22.93 -38.40
C GLU A 21 11.57 22.89 -36.94
N LEU A 22 10.25 22.97 -36.76
CA LEU A 22 9.61 22.79 -35.45
C LEU A 22 9.73 21.32 -35.05
N ASP A 23 10.84 21.01 -34.37
CA ASP A 23 11.08 19.70 -33.77
C ASP A 23 10.18 19.54 -32.54
N HIS A 24 9.13 18.74 -32.68
CA HIS A 24 8.26 18.31 -31.58
C HIS A 24 8.81 17.10 -30.81
N ARG A 25 10.12 16.80 -30.90
CA ARG A 25 10.74 15.68 -30.18
C ARG A 25 12.08 16.06 -29.55
N THR A 26 12.03 16.94 -28.56
CA THR A 26 13.08 16.99 -27.53
C THR A 26 12.43 16.82 -26.16
N PRO A 27 12.65 15.70 -25.45
CA PRO A 27 12.35 15.66 -24.03
C PRO A 27 13.24 16.69 -23.35
N VAL A 28 12.62 17.67 -22.69
CA VAL A 28 13.32 18.54 -21.75
C VAL A 28 14.09 17.65 -20.79
N PRO A 29 15.43 17.78 -20.66
CA PRO A 29 16.15 17.07 -19.62
C PRO A 29 15.55 17.53 -18.30
N ALA A 30 14.89 16.63 -17.59
CA ALA A 30 14.61 16.84 -16.18
C ALA A 30 15.96 17.17 -15.54
N LEU A 31 16.05 18.35 -14.93
CA LEU A 31 17.18 18.70 -14.07
C LEU A 31 17.32 17.54 -13.08
N ARG A 32 18.34 16.69 -13.27
CA ARG A 32 18.81 15.81 -12.21
C ARG A 32 19.31 16.74 -11.11
N PRO A 33 18.73 16.73 -9.89
CA PRO A 33 19.55 17.15 -8.77
C PRO A 33 20.70 16.16 -8.71
N ASP A 34 21.92 16.67 -8.83
CA ASP A 34 23.15 15.90 -8.67
C ASP A 34 23.02 15.05 -7.39
N PRO A 35 23.21 13.72 -7.44
CA PRO A 35 23.42 12.96 -6.23
C PRO A 35 24.87 13.24 -5.81
N GLY A 36 25.07 14.39 -5.16
CA GLY A 36 26.33 14.68 -4.50
C GLY A 36 26.71 13.52 -3.57
N PRO A 37 28.01 13.28 -3.34
CA PRO A 37 28.45 12.21 -2.45
C PRO A 37 27.77 12.35 -1.09
N PRO A 38 27.42 11.24 -0.41
CA PRO A 38 26.71 11.27 0.85
C PRO A 38 27.54 12.04 1.88
N GLY A 39 27.11 13.27 2.17
CA GLY A 39 27.73 14.09 3.21
C GLY A 39 27.61 13.40 4.58
N PRO A 40 28.62 13.51 5.45
CA PRO A 40 28.57 12.98 6.80
C PRO A 40 27.56 13.80 7.61
N GLY A 41 26.31 13.35 7.66
CA GLY A 41 25.24 14.06 8.35
C GLY A 41 23.82 13.72 7.93
N ARG A 42 23.59 12.59 7.25
CA ARG A 42 22.25 12.12 6.89
C ARG A 42 21.50 11.78 8.18
N LYS A 43 20.82 12.78 8.75
CA LYS A 43 19.86 12.61 9.85
C LYS A 43 18.98 11.45 9.46
N GLU A 44 18.90 10.42 10.30
CA GLU A 44 17.89 9.37 10.15
C GLU A 44 16.56 10.07 9.93
N GLN A 45 15.99 9.92 8.74
CA GLN A 45 14.71 10.53 8.43
C GLN A 45 13.64 9.58 8.92
N PRO A 46 12.88 9.93 9.98
CA PRO A 46 11.79 9.09 10.42
C PRO A 46 10.64 9.27 9.42
N VAL A 47 10.21 8.17 8.84
CA VAL A 47 8.89 7.54 9.00
C VAL A 47 8.54 6.77 7.72
N SER A 48 8.14 5.52 7.94
CA SER A 48 7.55 4.58 6.98
C SER A 48 6.35 5.19 6.25
N TRP A 49 6.27 5.02 4.94
CA TRP A 49 4.99 5.10 4.23
C TRP A 49 4.09 3.99 4.80
N ALA A 50 2.96 4.38 5.38
CA ALA A 50 1.82 3.49 5.61
C ALA A 50 0.77 3.85 4.55
N ALA A 51 0.11 2.86 3.98
CA ALA A 51 -1.13 3.05 3.23
C ALA A 51 -2.26 2.36 4.01
N HIS A 52 -3.47 2.42 3.46
CA HIS A 52 -4.63 1.66 3.91
C HIS A 52 -5.40 2.18 5.13
N GLU A 53 -5.61 3.49 5.25
CA GLU A 53 -6.36 4.05 6.37
C GLU A 53 -7.88 4.06 6.14
N PHE A 54 -8.32 4.42 4.93
CA PHE A 54 -9.71 4.77 4.65
C PHE A 54 -10.59 3.55 4.40
N GLU A 55 -10.08 2.54 3.70
CA GLU A 55 -10.79 1.28 3.43
C GLU A 55 -11.19 0.55 4.70
N ASN A 56 -10.42 0.71 5.80
CA ASN A 56 -10.76 0.08 7.08
C ASN A 56 -12.15 0.51 7.57
N TYR A 57 -12.53 1.77 7.38
CA TYR A 57 -13.86 2.27 7.73
C TYR A 57 -14.94 1.66 6.82
N PHE A 58 -14.67 1.53 5.53
CA PHE A 58 -15.59 0.88 4.60
C PHE A 58 -15.77 -0.61 4.93
N ILE A 59 -14.69 -1.34 5.21
CA ILE A 59 -14.73 -2.75 5.61
C ILE A 59 -15.51 -2.90 6.92
N GLN A 60 -15.23 -2.08 7.92
CA GLN A 60 -15.94 -2.09 9.21
C GLN A 60 -17.45 -1.82 9.02
N LYS A 61 -17.83 -0.90 8.13
CA LYS A 61 -19.24 -0.63 7.78
C LYS A 61 -19.96 -1.91 7.37
N HIS A 62 -19.33 -2.75 6.56
CA HIS A 62 -19.94 -3.96 6.01
C HIS A 62 -19.90 -5.13 6.99
N ALA A 63 -18.81 -5.26 7.75
CA ALA A 63 -18.65 -6.32 8.73
C ALA A 63 -19.45 -6.07 10.03
N GLY A 64 -19.72 -4.81 10.36
CA GLY A 64 -20.44 -4.42 11.57
C GLY A 64 -19.73 -4.89 12.84
N VAL A 65 -20.48 -5.41 13.80
CA VAL A 65 -19.94 -5.89 15.09
C VAL A 65 -19.13 -7.20 15.01
N LYS A 66 -19.06 -7.82 13.82
CA LYS A 66 -18.37 -9.12 13.65
C LYS A 66 -16.86 -9.02 13.73
N ILE A 67 -16.30 -7.83 13.52
CA ILE A 67 -14.84 -7.61 13.50
C ILE A 67 -14.46 -6.44 14.40
N SER A 68 -13.32 -6.55 15.08
CA SER A 68 -12.71 -5.43 15.81
C SER A 68 -12.07 -4.47 14.81
N PHE A 69 -12.39 -3.19 14.93
CA PHE A 69 -11.74 -2.14 14.13
C PHE A 69 -10.24 -2.02 14.45
N LEU A 70 -9.85 -2.22 15.71
CA LEU A 70 -8.44 -2.22 16.12
C LEU A 70 -7.71 -3.42 15.53
N GLY A 71 -8.34 -4.60 15.57
CA GLY A 71 -7.83 -5.80 14.91
C GLY A 71 -7.67 -5.60 13.40
N LEU A 72 -8.66 -4.98 12.75
CA LEU A 72 -8.62 -4.61 11.34
C LEU A 72 -7.42 -3.70 11.04
N ALA A 73 -7.31 -2.57 11.73
CA ALA A 73 -6.21 -1.62 11.52
C ALA A 73 -4.83 -2.26 11.76
N ILE A 74 -4.69 -3.08 12.80
CA ILE A 74 -3.44 -3.81 13.08
C ILE A 74 -3.13 -4.81 11.97
N GLY A 75 -4.14 -5.58 11.52
CA GLY A 75 -3.98 -6.53 10.42
C GLY A 75 -3.47 -5.82 9.15
N THR A 76 -4.11 -4.72 8.80
CA THR A 76 -3.77 -3.91 7.63
C THR A 76 -2.37 -3.31 7.71
N LEU A 77 -1.90 -2.91 8.90
CA LEU A 77 -0.55 -2.35 9.06
C LEU A 77 0.54 -3.42 9.23
N SER A 78 0.17 -4.64 9.63
CA SER A 78 1.11 -5.65 10.10
C SER A 78 2.22 -6.06 9.13
N PRO A 79 2.00 -6.18 7.80
CA PRO A 79 3.07 -6.59 6.90
C PRO A 79 4.20 -5.57 6.79
N ASP A 80 3.87 -4.28 6.94
CA ASP A 80 4.81 -3.17 6.76
C ASP A 80 5.36 -2.61 8.08
N LEU A 81 4.61 -2.72 9.18
CA LEU A 81 4.92 -2.11 10.48
C LEU A 81 6.33 -2.48 11.00
N PHE A 82 6.79 -3.71 10.72
CA PHE A 82 8.06 -4.23 11.23
C PHE A 82 9.17 -4.32 10.18
N THR A 83 8.87 -4.04 8.91
CA THR A 83 9.76 -4.35 7.79
C THR A 83 10.22 -3.08 7.06
N LYS A 84 9.35 -2.07 6.93
CA LYS A 84 9.58 -0.94 6.01
C LYS A 84 10.86 -0.14 6.27
N SER A 85 11.24 0.05 7.54
CA SER A 85 12.48 0.75 7.88
C SER A 85 13.74 -0.01 7.42
N PHE A 86 13.68 -1.35 7.39
CA PHE A 86 14.75 -2.20 6.89
C PHE A 86 14.74 -2.27 5.35
N VAL A 87 13.56 -2.22 4.73
CA VAL A 87 13.38 -2.20 3.28
C VAL A 87 14.18 -1.06 2.65
N TYR A 88 14.01 0.17 3.15
CA TYR A 88 14.72 1.34 2.62
C TYR A 88 16.24 1.33 2.84
N ARG A 89 16.76 0.37 3.63
CA ARG A 89 18.19 0.20 3.93
C ARG A 89 18.80 -1.02 3.23
N SER A 90 18.00 -1.80 2.52
CA SER A 90 18.46 -3.00 1.82
C SER A 90 19.01 -2.68 0.43
N ASP A 91 19.92 -3.53 -0.06
CA ASP A 91 20.55 -3.37 -1.38
C ASP A 91 19.55 -3.60 -2.53
N ASP A 92 18.61 -4.53 -2.33
CA ASP A 92 17.47 -4.77 -3.21
C ASP A 92 16.15 -4.67 -2.40
N PRO A 93 15.58 -3.46 -2.29
CA PRO A 93 14.35 -3.23 -1.53
C PRO A 93 13.15 -4.02 -2.00
N ALA A 94 13.00 -4.23 -3.31
CA ALA A 94 11.88 -4.98 -3.85
C ALA A 94 11.99 -6.46 -3.46
N MET A 95 13.15 -7.07 -3.73
CA MET A 95 13.41 -8.46 -3.40
C MET A 95 13.32 -8.72 -1.89
N PHE A 96 13.91 -7.84 -1.07
CA PHE A 96 13.83 -7.96 0.38
C PHE A 96 12.39 -7.81 0.90
N HIS A 97 11.63 -6.82 0.44
CA HIS A 97 10.28 -6.53 0.94
C HIS A 97 9.23 -7.54 0.49
N ARG A 98 9.25 -7.93 -0.78
CA ARG A 98 8.14 -8.64 -1.45
C ARG A 98 8.44 -10.08 -1.84
N GLY A 99 9.71 -10.46 -1.98
CA GLY A 99 10.08 -11.79 -2.46
C GLY A 99 10.73 -12.71 -1.41
N TRP A 100 11.30 -13.81 -1.91
CA TRP A 100 12.00 -14.84 -1.14
C TRP A 100 13.36 -15.19 -1.75
N PRO A 101 14.46 -15.33 -0.98
CA PRO A 101 14.58 -15.14 0.47
C PRO A 101 14.56 -13.66 0.87
N GLY A 102 13.58 -13.29 1.70
CA GLY A 102 13.27 -11.93 2.12
C GLY A 102 12.15 -11.93 3.16
N VAL A 103 11.57 -10.78 3.46
CA VAL A 103 10.39 -10.67 4.33
C VAL A 103 9.07 -10.74 3.56
N GLY A 104 9.09 -11.03 2.25
CA GLY A 104 7.88 -11.14 1.42
C GLY A 104 6.83 -12.13 1.91
N PHE A 105 7.20 -13.09 2.76
CA PHE A 105 6.23 -13.97 3.42
C PHE A 105 5.21 -13.21 4.30
N SER A 106 5.53 -12.01 4.80
CA SER A 106 4.56 -11.19 5.57
C SER A 106 3.40 -10.68 4.70
N HIS A 107 3.60 -10.67 3.38
CA HIS A 107 2.60 -10.28 2.38
C HIS A 107 1.94 -11.49 1.72
N SER A 108 1.90 -12.62 2.43
CA SER A 108 1.16 -13.81 2.02
C SER A 108 -0.16 -13.92 2.77
N LEU A 109 -1.14 -14.62 2.18
CA LEU A 109 -2.43 -14.87 2.84
C LEU A 109 -2.27 -15.81 4.05
N ILE A 110 -1.27 -16.70 4.02
CA ILE A 110 -1.00 -17.62 5.13
C ILE A 110 -0.46 -16.88 6.36
N PHE A 111 0.29 -15.80 6.17
CA PHE A 111 0.74 -14.96 7.28
C PHE A 111 -0.45 -14.35 8.03
N GLY A 112 -1.45 -13.83 7.31
CA GLY A 112 -2.70 -13.36 7.89
C GLY A 112 -3.43 -14.45 8.68
N VAL A 113 -3.50 -15.67 8.15
CA VAL A 113 -4.12 -16.83 8.83
C VAL A 113 -3.36 -17.20 10.10
N ALA A 114 -2.03 -17.31 10.03
CA ALA A 114 -1.19 -17.64 11.18
C ALA A 114 -1.33 -16.58 12.27
N PHE A 115 -1.29 -15.30 11.90
CA PHE A 115 -1.42 -14.20 12.86
C PHE A 115 -2.83 -14.13 13.47
N ALA A 116 -3.87 -14.29 12.66
CA ALA A 116 -5.25 -14.34 13.14
C ALA A 116 -5.50 -15.51 14.10
N LEU A 117 -4.93 -16.69 13.84
CA LEU A 117 -5.02 -17.85 14.73
C LEU A 117 -4.23 -17.64 16.02
N LEU A 118 -3.05 -17.01 15.95
CA LEU A 118 -2.27 -16.64 17.12
C LEU A 118 -3.06 -15.69 18.03
N VAL A 119 -3.68 -14.66 17.45
CA VAL A 119 -4.52 -13.72 18.21
C VAL A 119 -5.76 -14.40 18.76
N LEU A 120 -6.42 -15.29 17.99
CA LEU A 120 -7.54 -16.07 18.48
C LEU A 120 -7.14 -16.95 19.66
N TRP A 121 -5.98 -17.60 19.59
CA TRP A 121 -5.47 -18.43 20.67
C TRP A 121 -5.16 -17.61 21.94
N ALA A 122 -4.47 -16.47 21.78
CA ALA A 122 -4.04 -15.62 22.89
C ALA A 122 -5.19 -14.85 23.57
N THR A 123 -6.10 -14.28 22.76
CA THR A 123 -7.16 -13.38 23.26
C THR A 123 -8.52 -14.07 23.42
N ARG A 124 -8.70 -15.20 22.72
CA ARG A 124 -10.00 -15.87 22.52
C ARG A 124 -11.06 -14.98 21.88
N SER A 125 -10.68 -13.88 21.23
CA SER A 125 -11.62 -12.99 20.56
C SER A 125 -11.73 -13.34 19.07
N ARG A 126 -12.94 -13.75 18.66
CA ARG A 126 -13.27 -14.00 17.25
C ARG A 126 -13.24 -12.71 16.43
N SER A 127 -13.74 -11.60 16.99
CA SER A 127 -13.79 -10.32 16.30
C SER A 127 -12.39 -9.74 16.03
N TRP A 128 -11.45 -9.89 16.96
CA TRP A 128 -10.04 -9.55 16.73
C TRP A 128 -9.40 -10.42 15.66
N SER A 129 -9.58 -11.74 15.77
CA SER A 129 -9.02 -12.69 14.81
C SER A 129 -9.49 -12.40 13.39
N LEU A 130 -10.81 -12.21 13.19
CA LEU A 130 -11.37 -11.85 11.90
C LEU A 130 -10.92 -10.47 11.42
N GLY A 131 -10.86 -9.47 12.32
CA GLY A 131 -10.37 -8.14 11.99
C GLY A 131 -8.95 -8.21 11.42
N ILE A 132 -8.03 -8.88 12.12
CA ILE A 132 -6.65 -9.05 11.69
C ILE A 132 -6.57 -9.78 10.34
N LEU A 133 -7.31 -10.88 10.19
CA LEU A 133 -7.30 -11.65 8.96
C LEU A 133 -7.74 -10.81 7.76
N ILE A 134 -8.87 -10.11 7.90
CA ILE A 134 -9.44 -9.29 6.83
C ILE A 134 -8.53 -8.10 6.52
N GLY A 135 -7.98 -7.44 7.54
CA GLY A 135 -7.07 -6.31 7.35
C GLY A 135 -5.79 -6.72 6.64
N GLN A 136 -5.18 -7.82 7.09
CA GLN A 136 -3.95 -8.32 6.46
C GLN A 136 -4.21 -8.77 5.03
N TRP A 137 -5.32 -9.46 4.75
CA TRP A 137 -5.69 -9.83 3.38
C TRP A 137 -5.98 -8.59 2.51
N ALA A 138 -6.64 -7.57 3.04
CA ALA A 138 -6.89 -6.32 2.32
C ALA A 138 -5.59 -5.60 1.93
N HIS A 139 -4.59 -5.61 2.81
CA HIS A 139 -3.24 -5.13 2.53
C HIS A 139 -2.62 -5.91 1.37
N VAL A 140 -2.55 -7.24 1.49
CA VAL A 140 -1.99 -8.13 0.45
C VAL A 140 -2.66 -7.92 -0.90
N PHE A 141 -3.99 -7.84 -0.96
CA PHE A 141 -4.69 -7.64 -2.23
C PHE A 141 -4.46 -6.26 -2.83
N THR A 142 -4.23 -5.24 -2.02
CA THR A 142 -3.90 -3.91 -2.54
C THR A 142 -2.47 -3.90 -3.07
N ASP A 143 -1.55 -4.63 -2.44
CA ASP A 143 -0.16 -4.70 -2.88
C ASP A 143 0.04 -5.46 -4.20
N VAL A 144 -0.89 -6.36 -4.56
CA VAL A 144 -0.97 -6.91 -5.93
C VAL A 144 -1.05 -5.79 -6.98
N ALA A 145 -1.50 -4.58 -6.62
CA ALA A 145 -1.58 -3.48 -7.56
C ALA A 145 -0.25 -2.76 -7.81
N ASP A 146 0.81 -3.01 -7.03
CA ASP A 146 2.13 -2.44 -7.30
C ASP A 146 2.97 -3.35 -8.21
N THR A 147 3.96 -2.81 -8.93
CA THR A 147 4.78 -3.59 -9.89
C THR A 147 5.57 -4.73 -9.26
N ALA A 148 5.94 -4.65 -7.98
CA ALA A 148 6.68 -5.73 -7.33
C ALA A 148 5.76 -6.91 -6.98
N GLY A 149 4.48 -6.61 -6.76
CA GLY A 149 3.48 -7.60 -6.40
C GLY A 149 3.76 -8.23 -5.04
N VAL A 150 3.11 -9.36 -4.80
CA VAL A 150 3.23 -10.13 -3.56
C VAL A 150 3.17 -11.62 -3.87
N MET A 151 3.66 -12.46 -2.96
CA MET A 151 3.52 -13.93 -3.05
C MET A 151 2.30 -14.39 -2.24
N PRO A 152 1.05 -14.28 -2.75
CA PRO A 152 -0.16 -14.50 -1.93
C PRO A 152 -0.24 -15.92 -1.37
N PHE A 153 0.33 -16.89 -2.09
CA PHE A 153 0.25 -18.31 -1.76
C PHE A 153 1.58 -18.90 -1.24
N PHE A 154 2.53 -18.07 -0.80
CA PHE A 154 3.69 -18.56 -0.06
C PHE A 154 3.23 -19.40 1.15
N PRO A 155 3.90 -20.50 1.52
CA PRO A 155 5.10 -21.09 0.90
C PRO A 155 4.81 -22.05 -0.26
N PHE A 156 3.55 -22.21 -0.66
CA PHE A 156 3.15 -23.15 -1.73
C PHE A 156 3.51 -22.65 -3.13
N SER A 157 3.67 -21.33 -3.27
CA SER A 157 4.22 -20.68 -4.45
C SER A 157 5.03 -19.46 -4.03
N THR A 158 6.21 -19.28 -4.62
CA THR A 158 7.01 -18.05 -4.50
C THR A 158 6.76 -17.09 -5.65
N GLU A 159 5.76 -17.38 -6.50
CA GLU A 159 5.39 -16.54 -7.64
C GLU A 159 4.76 -15.22 -7.18
N PRO A 160 5.36 -14.06 -7.49
CA PRO A 160 4.74 -12.77 -7.26
C PRO A 160 3.54 -12.58 -8.20
N VAL A 161 2.42 -12.12 -7.64
CA VAL A 161 1.23 -11.74 -8.39
C VAL A 161 1.12 -10.23 -8.38
N THR A 162 1.06 -9.64 -9.57
CA THR A 162 0.89 -8.21 -9.77
C THR A 162 -0.07 -7.91 -10.92
N ILE A 163 -0.76 -6.78 -10.84
CA ILE A 163 -1.44 -6.14 -11.98
C ILE A 163 -0.74 -4.86 -12.43
N SER A 164 0.37 -4.46 -11.79
CA SER A 164 1.23 -3.34 -12.18
C SER A 164 0.52 -1.99 -12.35
N MET A 165 -0.45 -1.69 -11.48
CA MET A 165 -1.22 -0.45 -11.54
C MET A 165 -0.35 0.79 -11.19
N TRP A 166 0.57 0.66 -10.23
CA TRP A 166 1.56 1.70 -9.91
C TRP A 166 2.94 1.09 -9.62
N ARG A 167 4.00 1.89 -9.63
CA ARG A 167 5.36 1.38 -9.38
C ARG A 167 5.63 1.19 -7.90
N HIS A 168 6.30 0.08 -7.58
CA HIS A 168 7.02 -0.09 -6.34
C HIS A 168 8.36 0.66 -6.43
N ALA A 169 8.58 1.69 -5.60
CA ALA A 169 9.67 2.65 -5.76
C ALA A 169 10.56 2.77 -4.51
N ALA A 170 10.60 1.73 -3.68
CA ALA A 170 11.40 1.73 -2.45
C ALA A 170 12.91 1.96 -2.67
N SER A 171 13.44 1.67 -3.86
CA SER A 171 14.83 1.96 -4.25
C SER A 171 15.16 3.46 -4.23
N GLU A 172 14.15 4.33 -4.36
CA GLU A 172 14.31 5.79 -4.30
C GLU A 172 14.33 6.34 -2.87
N GLY A 173 14.28 5.45 -1.87
CA GLY A 173 14.12 5.79 -0.46
C GLY A 173 12.71 6.28 -0.13
N PRO A 174 12.43 6.60 1.16
CA PRO A 174 11.07 6.85 1.64
C PRO A 174 10.38 8.04 0.96
N TYR A 175 11.13 9.11 0.66
CA TYR A 175 10.56 10.30 0.01
C TYR A 175 10.35 10.09 -1.50
N GLY A 176 11.26 9.39 -2.17
CA GLY A 176 11.12 9.06 -3.59
C GLY A 176 9.97 8.08 -3.83
N ASP A 177 9.84 7.07 -2.97
CA ASP A 177 8.75 6.11 -2.95
C ASP A 177 7.39 6.80 -2.78
N ALA A 178 7.28 7.70 -1.78
CA ALA A 178 6.07 8.51 -1.59
C ALA A 178 5.78 9.43 -2.80
N ALA A 179 6.80 10.11 -3.35
CA ALA A 179 6.61 10.97 -4.51
C ALA A 179 6.13 10.19 -5.74
N ALA A 180 6.64 8.97 -5.94
CA ALA A 180 6.21 8.07 -7.01
C ALA A 180 4.76 7.61 -6.83
N TYR A 181 4.42 7.10 -5.64
CA TYR A 181 3.07 6.64 -5.32
C TYR A 181 2.04 7.77 -5.55
N TYR A 182 2.26 8.95 -4.96
CA TYR A 182 1.36 10.09 -5.07
C TYR A 182 1.37 10.81 -6.42
N SER A 183 2.27 10.42 -7.31
CA SER A 183 2.31 10.88 -8.70
C SER A 183 1.71 9.90 -9.70
N SER A 184 1.04 8.86 -9.23
CA SER A 184 0.53 7.77 -10.06
C SER A 184 -0.89 7.36 -9.66
N LEU A 185 -1.35 6.22 -10.20
CA LEU A 185 -2.61 5.59 -9.80
C LEU A 185 -2.65 5.22 -8.31
N GLY A 186 -1.51 5.07 -7.63
CA GLY A 186 -1.46 4.88 -6.17
C GLY A 186 -2.06 6.07 -5.40
N GLY A 187 -1.68 7.30 -5.75
CA GLY A 187 -2.30 8.49 -5.16
C GLY A 187 -3.80 8.60 -5.46
N ILE A 188 -4.24 8.14 -6.64
CA ILE A 188 -5.66 8.07 -7.01
C ILE A 188 -6.39 7.01 -6.18
N TRP A 189 -5.73 5.90 -5.86
CA TRP A 189 -6.29 4.83 -5.02
C TRP A 189 -6.61 5.31 -3.60
N ASP A 190 -5.70 6.05 -2.97
CA ASP A 190 -5.96 6.68 -1.66
C ASP A 190 -7.14 7.67 -1.75
N LEU A 191 -7.16 8.50 -2.80
CA LEU A 191 -8.26 9.44 -3.03
C LEU A 191 -9.59 8.73 -3.24
N PHE A 192 -9.60 7.62 -3.99
CA PHE A 192 -10.77 6.79 -4.21
C PHE A 192 -11.35 6.31 -2.87
N TRP A 193 -10.52 5.75 -1.99
CA TRP A 193 -10.99 5.29 -0.69
C TRP A 193 -11.46 6.42 0.23
N LEU A 194 -10.82 7.59 0.16
CA LEU A 194 -11.32 8.79 0.85
C LEU A 194 -12.71 9.19 0.33
N VAL A 195 -12.91 9.20 -0.99
CA VAL A 195 -14.22 9.50 -1.60
C VAL A 195 -15.26 8.47 -1.19
N VAL A 196 -14.93 7.17 -1.21
CA VAL A 196 -15.81 6.10 -0.72
C VAL A 196 -16.14 6.31 0.76
N LEU A 197 -15.16 6.70 1.59
CA LEU A 197 -15.40 7.03 2.99
C LEU A 197 -16.40 8.18 3.12
N ILE A 198 -16.21 9.29 2.41
CA ILE A 198 -17.06 10.47 2.51
C ILE A 198 -18.47 10.22 1.97
N LEU A 199 -18.60 9.54 0.82
CA LEU A 199 -19.90 9.35 0.16
C LEU A 199 -20.67 8.16 0.72
N VAL A 200 -19.98 7.04 1.01
CA VAL A 200 -20.62 5.76 1.36
C VAL A 200 -20.46 5.45 2.85
N ALA A 201 -19.27 5.63 3.42
CA ALA A 201 -18.97 5.22 4.79
C ALA A 201 -18.98 6.34 5.85
N ARG A 202 -19.44 7.56 5.54
CA ARG A 202 -19.39 8.71 6.46
C ARG A 202 -20.05 8.47 7.82
N ARG A 203 -21.07 7.62 7.87
CA ARG A 203 -21.74 7.23 9.12
C ARG A 203 -20.78 6.53 10.09
N THR A 204 -19.74 5.87 9.60
CA THR A 204 -18.74 5.22 10.45
C THR A 204 -17.94 6.21 11.28
N LEU A 205 -17.88 7.48 10.87
CA LEU A 205 -17.21 8.53 11.61
C LEU A 205 -18.09 9.17 12.67
N THR A 206 -19.34 8.74 12.91
CA THR A 206 -20.22 9.36 13.92
C THR A 206 -19.97 8.79 15.33
N ALA A 207 -20.33 9.56 16.36
CA ALA A 207 -20.28 9.09 17.74
C ALA A 207 -21.25 7.91 17.96
N ASP A 208 -22.42 7.97 17.31
CA ASP A 208 -23.42 6.90 17.36
C ASP A 208 -22.88 5.56 16.84
N TYR A 209 -22.24 5.57 15.67
CA TYR A 209 -21.63 4.37 15.10
C TYR A 209 -20.49 3.83 15.98
N PHE A 210 -19.69 4.73 16.57
CA PHE A 210 -18.65 4.34 17.51
C PHE A 210 -19.23 3.60 18.73
N ARG A 211 -20.30 4.13 19.34
CA ARG A 211 -20.96 3.51 20.51
C ARG A 211 -21.67 2.21 20.19
N THR A 212 -22.34 2.14 19.05
CA THR A 212 -23.24 1.02 18.71
C THR A 212 -22.55 -0.10 17.94
N THR A 213 -21.42 0.20 17.29
CA THR A 213 -20.72 -0.77 16.44
C THR A 213 -19.26 -0.97 16.86
N ILE A 214 -18.48 0.10 17.01
CA ILE A 214 -17.03 -0.02 17.27
C ILE A 214 -16.72 -0.54 18.67
N VAL A 215 -17.30 0.08 19.70
CA VAL A 215 -17.09 -0.34 21.10
C VAL A 215 -17.63 -1.75 21.33
N PRO A 216 -18.86 -2.11 20.90
CA PRO A 216 -19.40 -3.45 21.11
C PRO A 216 -18.67 -4.56 20.33
N ALA A 217 -18.01 -4.23 19.21
CA ALA A 217 -17.18 -5.20 18.50
C ALA A 217 -15.92 -5.60 19.28
N ASP A 218 -15.48 -4.75 20.22
CA ASP A 218 -14.25 -4.93 20.98
C ASP A 218 -14.28 -4.26 22.38
N PRO A 219 -15.23 -4.66 23.25
CA PRO A 219 -15.48 -3.94 24.49
C PRO A 219 -14.27 -4.00 25.42
N ARG A 220 -13.51 -5.10 25.39
CA ARG A 220 -12.34 -5.30 26.25
C ARG A 220 -11.20 -4.36 25.89
N ALA A 221 -10.89 -4.18 24.61
CA ALA A 221 -9.79 -3.29 24.21
C ALA A 221 -10.14 -1.83 24.48
N TRP A 222 -11.36 -1.40 24.13
CA TRP A 222 -11.79 -0.02 24.41
C TRP A 222 -11.88 0.27 25.91
N ALA A 223 -12.37 -0.66 26.72
CA ALA A 223 -12.37 -0.51 28.17
C ALA A 223 -10.96 -0.51 28.77
N TRP A 224 -10.05 -1.33 28.22
CA TRP A 224 -8.63 -1.29 28.62
C TRP A 224 -7.99 0.06 28.28
N LEU A 225 -8.23 0.56 27.07
CA LEU A 225 -7.71 1.85 26.60
C LEU A 225 -8.24 3.00 27.46
N HIS A 226 -9.54 2.98 27.77
CA HIS A 226 -10.17 3.89 28.72
C HIS A 226 -9.45 3.87 30.07
N ARG A 227 -9.29 2.69 30.70
CA ARG A 227 -8.63 2.57 32.01
C ARG A 227 -7.17 3.01 31.98
N ARG A 228 -6.44 2.69 30.90
CA ARG A 228 -5.00 2.95 30.79
C ARG A 228 -4.67 4.42 30.54
N THR A 229 -5.50 5.10 29.74
CA THR A 229 -5.28 6.49 29.31
C THR A 229 -6.13 7.50 30.07
N ARG A 230 -7.14 7.03 30.81
CA ARG A 230 -8.18 7.85 31.45
C ARG A 230 -8.97 8.73 30.48
N LEU A 231 -8.93 8.43 29.18
CA LEU A 231 -9.69 9.15 28.18
C LEU A 231 -11.18 8.83 28.30
N GLY A 232 -12.01 9.86 28.49
CA GLY A 232 -13.45 9.72 28.34
C GLY A 232 -13.86 9.35 26.92
N GLU A 233 -15.16 9.11 26.72
CA GLU A 233 -15.69 8.63 25.44
C GLU A 233 -15.29 9.52 24.24
N ARG A 234 -15.30 10.85 24.41
CA ARG A 234 -14.87 11.80 23.38
C ARG A 234 -13.40 11.59 22.99
N GLY A 235 -12.53 11.28 23.96
CA GLY A 235 -11.12 11.00 23.70
C GLY A 235 -10.92 9.70 22.93
N LEU A 236 -11.65 8.64 23.30
CA LEU A 236 -11.61 7.35 22.58
C LEU A 236 -12.17 7.47 21.17
N LEU A 237 -13.25 8.22 20.99
CA LEU A 237 -13.81 8.54 19.67
C LEU A 237 -12.80 9.31 18.81
N THR A 238 -12.06 10.26 19.40
CA THR A 238 -10.97 10.96 18.70
C THR A 238 -9.85 9.99 18.31
N LEU A 239 -9.46 9.05 19.17
CA LEU A 239 -8.48 8.02 18.81
C LEU A 239 -8.95 7.14 17.64
N TYR A 240 -10.21 6.69 17.69
CA TYR A 240 -10.83 5.92 16.60
C TYR A 240 -10.83 6.69 15.26
N ARG A 241 -11.21 7.97 15.30
CA ARG A 241 -11.17 8.86 14.11
C ARG A 241 -9.75 9.27 13.73
N GLY A 242 -8.79 9.09 14.62
CA GLY A 242 -7.40 9.46 14.44
C GLY A 242 -6.77 8.80 13.22
N LEU A 243 -7.16 7.56 12.90
CA LEU A 243 -6.68 6.86 11.70
C LEU A 243 -7.14 7.57 10.41
N CYS A 244 -8.39 8.03 10.35
CA CYS A 244 -8.91 8.83 9.24
C CYS A 244 -8.15 10.16 9.10
N PHE A 245 -7.92 10.87 10.21
CA PHE A 245 -7.19 12.14 10.18
C PHE A 245 -5.73 11.96 9.80
N TYR A 246 -5.09 10.90 10.30
CA TYR A 246 -3.75 10.51 9.92
C TYR A 246 -3.68 10.21 8.41
N GLY A 247 -4.58 9.37 7.89
CA GLY A 247 -4.65 9.06 6.46
C GLY A 247 -4.85 10.29 5.59
N ALA A 248 -5.78 11.19 5.96
CA ALA A 248 -6.02 12.43 5.24
C ALA A 248 -4.81 13.38 5.27
N GLY A 249 -4.22 13.57 6.45
CA GLY A 249 -3.02 14.40 6.63
C GLY A 249 -1.84 13.85 5.85
N ARG A 250 -1.61 12.53 5.91
CA ARG A 250 -0.58 11.81 5.16
C ARG A 250 -0.77 11.97 3.66
N MET A 251 -1.98 11.70 3.15
CA MET A 251 -2.33 11.82 1.74
C MET A 251 -2.08 13.24 1.21
N VAL A 252 -2.58 14.25 1.91
CA VAL A 252 -2.39 15.66 1.54
C VAL A 252 -0.91 16.04 1.61
N SER A 253 -0.21 15.69 2.68
CA SER A 253 1.20 16.05 2.88
C SER A 253 2.09 15.46 1.80
N TRP A 254 1.92 14.18 1.48
CA TRP A 254 2.73 13.53 0.45
C TRP A 254 2.36 13.98 -0.96
N PHE A 255 1.09 14.27 -1.22
CA PHE A 255 0.70 14.88 -2.48
C PHE A 255 1.35 16.26 -2.66
N LEU A 256 1.27 17.14 -1.65
CA LEU A 256 1.92 18.45 -1.67
C LEU A 256 3.44 18.31 -1.80
N TYR A 257 4.05 17.38 -1.07
CA TYR A 257 5.47 17.08 -1.21
C TYR A 257 5.81 16.66 -2.65
N ALA A 258 5.06 15.75 -3.25
CA ALA A 258 5.30 15.28 -4.62
C ALA A 258 5.23 16.42 -5.64
N ARG A 259 4.33 17.40 -5.46
CA ARG A 259 4.15 18.55 -6.37
C ARG A 259 5.15 19.67 -6.13
N PHE A 260 5.41 20.03 -4.87
CA PHE A 260 6.15 21.25 -4.53
C PHE A 260 7.58 20.97 -4.04
N GLY A 261 7.76 19.88 -3.29
CA GLY A 261 9.06 19.44 -2.78
C GLY A 261 9.85 18.68 -3.84
N ALA A 262 9.37 17.48 -4.21
CA ALA A 262 10.01 16.62 -5.20
C ALA A 262 9.79 17.09 -6.65
N ARG A 263 8.75 17.91 -6.91
CA ARG A 263 8.40 18.45 -8.23
C ARG A 263 8.30 17.39 -9.33
N THR A 264 7.75 16.24 -8.95
CA THR A 264 7.55 15.11 -9.87
C THR A 264 6.32 15.37 -10.75
N PRO A 265 6.34 14.96 -12.03
CA PRO A 265 5.17 15.06 -12.89
C PRO A 265 4.06 14.10 -12.42
N PHE A 266 2.81 14.55 -12.47
CA PHE A 266 1.66 13.68 -12.20
C PHE A 266 1.37 12.82 -13.42
N GLN A 267 1.58 11.51 -13.29
CA GLN A 267 1.46 10.50 -14.34
C GLN A 267 0.58 9.34 -13.85
N PRO A 268 -0.76 9.53 -13.78
CA PRO A 268 -1.71 8.51 -13.35
C PRO A 268 -1.96 7.48 -14.46
N LEU A 269 -0.88 6.83 -14.88
CA LEU A 269 -0.88 5.82 -15.93
C LEU A 269 -0.63 4.46 -15.28
N TRP A 270 -1.14 3.42 -15.93
CA TRP A 270 -0.78 2.06 -15.60
C TRP A 270 0.74 1.88 -15.71
N ASN A 271 1.33 1.03 -14.88
CA ASN A 271 2.79 0.90 -14.68
C ASN A 271 3.47 2.10 -14.01
N GLY A 272 2.68 3.07 -13.49
CA GLY A 272 3.16 4.22 -12.75
C GLY A 272 4.09 5.17 -13.53
N PRO A 273 4.88 6.02 -12.83
CA PRO A 273 5.55 7.13 -13.46
C PRO A 273 6.79 6.71 -14.24
N SER A 274 6.92 7.24 -15.46
CA SER A 274 8.02 7.01 -16.42
C SER A 274 9.37 7.61 -16.02
N TYR A 275 9.39 8.57 -15.08
CA TYR A 275 10.64 9.17 -14.62
C TYR A 275 11.45 8.25 -13.69
N LEU A 276 10.83 7.19 -13.19
CA LEU A 276 11.53 6.15 -12.46
C LEU A 276 12.30 5.27 -13.44
N THR A 277 13.53 4.93 -13.08
CA THR A 277 14.39 4.09 -13.91
C THR A 277 14.23 2.61 -13.59
N SER A 278 13.91 2.27 -12.34
CA SER A 278 13.57 0.91 -11.93
C SER A 278 12.12 0.55 -12.29
N TYR A 279 11.96 -0.62 -12.90
CA TYR A 279 10.69 -1.34 -12.99
C TYR A 279 10.89 -2.60 -12.16
N ASN A 280 10.47 -2.55 -10.90
CA ASN A 280 10.66 -3.64 -9.96
C ASN A 280 9.54 -4.66 -10.20
N ASP A 281 9.71 -5.54 -11.19
CA ASP A 281 8.90 -6.75 -11.38
C ASP A 281 9.73 -7.94 -10.91
N LEU A 282 9.21 -8.67 -9.92
CA LEU A 282 9.90 -9.78 -9.30
C LEU A 282 9.59 -11.12 -9.97
N SER A 283 8.61 -11.17 -10.87
CA SER A 283 8.34 -12.38 -11.65
C SER A 283 9.33 -12.47 -12.81
N ASP A 284 10.02 -13.59 -12.91
CA ASP A 284 10.81 -13.96 -14.08
C ASP A 284 10.02 -14.84 -15.07
N ALA A 285 8.75 -15.12 -14.75
CA ALA A 285 7.91 -16.08 -15.45
C ALA A 285 7.07 -15.42 -16.56
N GLY A 286 6.81 -16.18 -17.63
CA GLY A 286 5.82 -15.77 -18.63
C GLY A 286 4.39 -15.83 -18.06
N ALA A 287 3.46 -15.08 -18.65
CA ALA A 287 2.07 -14.98 -18.15
C ALA A 287 1.37 -16.35 -17.93
N LEU A 288 1.61 -17.33 -18.80
CA LEU A 288 1.06 -18.68 -18.64
C LEU A 288 1.62 -19.40 -17.42
N GLU A 289 2.91 -19.22 -17.15
CA GLU A 289 3.59 -19.82 -16.01
C GLU A 289 3.17 -19.15 -14.70
N VAL A 290 3.01 -17.81 -14.70
CA VAL A 290 2.40 -17.08 -13.58
C VAL A 290 1.02 -17.66 -13.24
N VAL A 291 0.16 -17.84 -14.25
CA VAL A 291 -1.18 -18.43 -14.06
C VAL A 291 -1.08 -19.84 -13.48
N TRP A 292 -0.19 -20.67 -14.02
CA TRP A 292 -0.01 -22.05 -13.55
C TRP A 292 0.48 -22.10 -12.10
N ARG A 293 1.58 -21.42 -11.77
CA ARG A 293 2.18 -21.39 -10.42
C ARG A 293 1.22 -20.79 -9.40
N THR A 294 0.51 -19.73 -9.77
CA THR A 294 -0.53 -19.09 -8.94
C THR A 294 -1.70 -20.04 -8.69
N THR A 295 -2.19 -20.73 -9.73
CA THR A 295 -3.29 -21.69 -9.61
C THR A 295 -2.92 -22.86 -8.73
N LEU A 296 -1.75 -23.46 -8.95
CA LEU A 296 -1.25 -24.57 -8.14
C LEU A 296 -1.05 -24.15 -6.69
N GLY A 297 -0.41 -23.00 -6.45
CA GLY A 297 -0.26 -22.42 -5.11
C GLY A 297 -1.60 -22.19 -4.41
N GLY A 298 -2.60 -21.67 -5.14
CA GLY A 298 -3.95 -21.46 -4.62
C GLY A 298 -4.66 -22.77 -4.24
N ILE A 299 -4.54 -23.82 -5.05
CA ILE A 299 -5.11 -25.15 -4.74
C ILE A 299 -4.46 -25.73 -3.48
N LEU A 300 -3.12 -25.70 -3.40
CA LEU A 300 -2.38 -26.18 -2.24
C LEU A 300 -2.71 -25.39 -0.97
N PHE A 301 -2.80 -24.07 -1.08
CA PHE A 301 -3.23 -23.19 0.00
C PHE A 301 -4.64 -23.52 0.49
N ALA A 302 -5.61 -23.72 -0.42
CA ALA A 302 -6.97 -24.10 -0.06
C ALA A 302 -7.03 -25.46 0.66
N GLY A 303 -6.30 -26.45 0.14
CA GLY A 303 -6.16 -27.77 0.79
C GLY A 303 -5.55 -27.66 2.19
N PHE A 304 -4.52 -26.81 2.33
CA PHE A 304 -3.91 -26.52 3.63
C PHE A 304 -4.88 -25.85 4.60
N LEU A 305 -5.63 -24.82 4.18
CA LEU A 305 -6.62 -24.16 5.02
C LEU A 305 -7.71 -25.12 5.48
N TRP A 306 -8.20 -25.98 4.59
CA TRP A 306 -9.17 -27.01 4.94
C TRP A 306 -8.62 -27.94 6.03
N MET A 307 -7.38 -28.43 5.85
CA MET A 307 -6.73 -29.30 6.84
C MET A 307 -6.51 -28.56 8.17
N LEU A 308 -5.98 -27.34 8.14
CA LEU A 308 -5.74 -26.51 9.31
C LEU A 308 -7.03 -26.26 10.10
N TRP A 309 -8.12 -25.97 9.39
CA TRP A 309 -9.44 -25.81 9.99
C TRP A 309 -9.91 -27.08 10.69
N ARG A 310 -9.79 -28.24 10.03
CA ARG A 310 -10.20 -29.54 10.58
C ARG A 310 -9.39 -29.93 11.81
N LEU A 311 -8.08 -29.68 11.82
CA LEU A 311 -7.19 -30.10 12.89
C LEU A 311 -7.24 -29.19 14.12
N ILE A 312 -7.21 -27.87 13.90
CA ILE A 312 -6.99 -26.88 14.97
C ILE A 312 -8.00 -25.73 14.89
N GLY A 313 -8.23 -25.18 13.70
CA GLY A 313 -9.01 -23.94 13.51
C GLY A 313 -10.43 -24.03 14.08
N ALA A 314 -11.16 -25.12 13.81
CA ALA A 314 -12.52 -25.32 14.30
C ALA A 314 -12.58 -25.36 15.83
N ARG A 315 -11.61 -26.01 16.47
CA ARG A 315 -11.53 -26.11 17.94
C ARG A 315 -11.20 -24.76 18.58
N LEU A 316 -10.25 -24.02 18.01
CA LEU A 316 -9.93 -22.66 18.47
C LEU A 316 -11.12 -21.72 18.28
N TRP A 317 -11.79 -21.80 17.13
CA TRP A 317 -12.96 -21.00 16.83
C TRP A 317 -14.09 -21.23 17.83
N GLN A 318 -14.41 -22.50 18.12
CA GLN A 318 -15.42 -22.87 19.11
C GLN A 318 -15.11 -22.34 20.51
N ARG A 319 -13.83 -22.31 20.90
CA ARG A 319 -13.35 -21.74 22.17
C ARG A 319 -13.30 -20.21 22.19
N GLY A 320 -13.28 -19.59 21.01
CA GLY A 320 -13.39 -18.15 20.85
C GLY A 320 -14.74 -17.66 21.36
N VAL A 321 -14.76 -16.45 21.89
CA VAL A 321 -15.95 -15.80 22.43
C VAL A 321 -16.24 -14.62 21.52
N ASP A 322 -17.45 -14.59 20.94
CA ASP A 322 -17.96 -13.37 20.34
C ASP A 322 -18.27 -12.37 21.46
N PRO A 323 -18.08 -11.05 21.24
CA PRO A 323 -18.55 -10.06 22.20
C PRO A 323 -20.01 -10.39 22.55
N PRO A 324 -20.34 -10.55 23.85
CA PRO A 324 -21.69 -10.94 24.21
C PRO A 324 -22.66 -9.90 23.66
N LEU A 325 -23.63 -10.35 22.86
CA LEU A 325 -24.79 -9.55 22.44
C LEU A 325 -25.53 -8.92 23.65
N VAL A 326 -25.26 -9.43 24.85
CA VAL A 326 -25.86 -9.14 26.16
C VAL A 326 -25.28 -7.88 26.84
N GLU A 327 -24.16 -7.30 26.38
CA GLU A 327 -23.70 -5.98 26.87
C GLU A 327 -24.42 -4.80 26.20
N ARG A 328 -25.50 -5.03 25.44
CA ARG A 328 -26.35 -3.96 24.87
C ARG A 328 -26.99 -3.03 25.92
N ASN A 329 -27.09 -3.46 27.18
CA ASN A 329 -27.78 -2.73 28.25
C ASN A 329 -26.91 -2.36 29.46
N ARG A 330 -25.59 -2.59 29.42
CA ARG A 330 -24.70 -1.99 30.42
C ARG A 330 -24.23 -0.66 29.87
N THR A 331 -24.95 0.39 30.28
CA THR A 331 -24.52 1.77 30.19
C THR A 331 -23.04 1.86 30.56
N PHE A 332 -22.18 2.01 29.55
CA PHE A 332 -20.87 2.61 29.72
C PHE A 332 -21.11 4.12 29.87
N PHE A 333 -21.46 4.53 31.08
CA PHE A 333 -21.34 5.88 31.62
C PHE A 333 -21.08 5.78 33.12
#